data_AF-A0A0S2W5D1-F1
#
_entry.id   AF-A0A0S2W5D1-F1
#
_cell.length_a   1.000
_cell.length_b   1.000
_cell.length_c   1.000
_cell.angle_alpha   90.00
_cell.angle_beta   90.00
_cell.angle_gamma   90.00
#
_symmetry.space_group_name_H-M   'P 1'
#
loop_
_entity.id
_entity.type
_entity.pdbx_description
1 polymer ?
#
loop_
_entity_poly.entity_id
_entity_poly.type
_entity_poly.pdbx_seq_one_letter_code
_entity_poly.pdbx_strand_id
1 'polypeptide(L)' 'MQREYADMYALFRHDHKAEAYFESLPDYVRDQISMRVKNVNTFDDLQGYADNLLRGDG' A
#
# COMPACT_ATOMS: atom_id res chain seq x y z
N MET A 1 -4.94 16.64 7.21
CA MET A 1 -4.93 15.43 6.35
C MET A 1 -5.56 14.32 7.16
N GLN A 2 -6.73 13.86 6.73
CA GLN A 2 -7.52 12.88 7.48
C GLN A 2 -6.86 11.51 7.28
N ARG A 3 -6.31 10.94 8.35
CA ARG A 3 -6.00 9.51 8.37
C ARG A 3 -7.33 8.79 8.42
N GLU A 4 -7.76 8.22 7.30
CA GLU A 4 -9.00 7.44 7.25
C GLU A 4 -8.86 6.11 7.98
N TYR A 5 -7.65 5.52 7.96
CA TYR A 5 -7.33 4.27 8.63
C TYR A 5 -6.04 4.39 9.47
N ALA A 6 -5.91 3.53 10.48
CA ALA A 6 -4.80 3.55 11.42
C ALA A 6 -3.49 3.01 10.82
N ASP A 7 -3.61 2.11 9.85
CA ASP A 7 -2.53 1.44 9.13
C ASP A 7 -3.09 0.68 7.92
N MET A 8 -2.18 0.15 7.09
CA MET A 8 -2.50 -0.61 5.89
C MET A 8 -3.43 -1.81 6.12
N TYR A 9 -3.34 -2.51 7.25
CA TYR A 9 -4.22 -3.65 7.51
C TYR A 9 -5.64 -3.21 7.85
N ALA A 10 -5.79 -2.06 8.51
CA ALA A 10 -7.10 -1.44 8.69
C ALA A 10 -7.71 -1.04 7.34
N LEU A 11 -6.92 -0.48 6.42
CA LEU A 11 -7.37 -0.20 5.05
C LEU A 11 -7.87 -1.49 4.36
N PHE A 12 -7.12 -2.59 4.41
CA PHE A 12 -7.51 -3.85 3.75
C PHE A 12 -8.81 -4.43 4.29
N ARG A 13 -9.06 -4.32 5.60
CA ARG A 13 -10.32 -4.77 6.22
C ARG A 13 -11.55 -3.99 5.74
N HIS A 14 -11.37 -2.75 5.31
CA HIS A 14 -12.46 -1.88 4.87
C HIS A 14 -12.56 -1.76 3.35
N ASP A 15 -11.46 -1.95 2.64
CA ASP A 15 -11.38 -1.89 1.18
C ASP A 15 -10.67 -3.13 0.62
N HIS A 16 -11.46 -4.12 0.23
CA HIS A 16 -10.94 -5.33 -0.43
C HIS A 16 -10.23 -5.02 -1.75
N LYS A 17 -10.48 -3.86 -2.40
CA LYS A 17 -9.73 -3.48 -3.62
C LYS A 17 -8.30 -3.11 -3.27
N ALA A 18 -8.08 -2.50 -2.11
CA ALA A 18 -6.74 -2.18 -1.64
C ALA A 18 -5.92 -3.44 -1.35
N GLU A 19 -6.54 -4.43 -0.72
CA GLU A 19 -5.93 -5.74 -0.47
C GLU A 19 -5.60 -6.45 -1.80
N ALA A 20 -6.58 -6.59 -2.70
CA ALA A 20 -6.36 -7.24 -3.98
C ALA A 20 -5.31 -6.55 -4.85
N TYR A 21 -5.24 -5.21 -4.82
CA TYR A 21 -4.18 -4.46 -5.49
C TYR A 21 -2.83 -4.76 -4.87
N PHE A 22 -2.72 -4.70 -3.54
CA PHE A 22 -1.48 -5.01 -2.84
C PHE A 22 -0.98 -6.42 -3.17
N GLU A 23 -1.86 -7.44 -3.13
CA GLU A 23 -1.53 -8.82 -3.47
C GLU A 23 -1.09 -9.01 -4.93
N SER A 24 -1.56 -8.15 -5.84
CA SER A 24 -1.13 -8.15 -7.25
C SER A 24 0.26 -7.56 -7.47
N LEU A 25 0.87 -6.90 -6.47
CA LEU A 25 2.19 -6.29 -6.61
C LEU A 25 3.31 -7.35 -6.53
N PRO A 26 4.48 -7.10 -7.17
CA PRO A 26 5.66 -7.95 -7.01
C PRO A 26 6.06 -8.12 -5.54
N ASP A 27 6.62 -9.28 -5.18
CA ASP A 27 7.03 -9.59 -3.79
C ASP A 27 7.93 -8.49 -3.19
N TYR A 28 8.92 -8.00 -3.95
CA TYR A 28 9.83 -6.96 -3.45
C TYR A 28 9.10 -5.65 -3.13
N VAL A 29 8.07 -5.28 -3.90
CA VAL A 29 7.25 -4.09 -3.67
C VAL A 29 6.38 -4.31 -2.43
N ARG A 30 5.76 -5.48 -2.29
CA ARG A 30 4.97 -5.85 -1.11
C ARG A 30 5.81 -5.84 0.16
N ASP A 31 7.03 -6.36 0.13
CA ASP A 31 7.97 -6.32 1.26
C ASP A 31 8.33 -4.89 1.65
N GLN A 32 8.68 -4.05 0.68
CA GLN A 32 9.01 -2.64 0.91
C GLN A 32 7.85 -1.84 1.50
N ILE A 33 6.64 -2.07 1.01
CA ILE A 33 5.42 -1.46 1.53
C ILE A 33 5.11 -1.99 2.94
N SER A 34 5.32 -3.29 3.18
CA SER A 34 5.11 -3.93 4.49
C SER A 34 6.03 -3.36 5.58
N MET A 35 7.22 -2.87 5.21
CA MET A 35 8.09 -2.14 6.14
C MET A 35 7.55 -0.75 6.52
N ARG A 36 6.60 -0.20 5.76
CA ARG A 36 6.04 1.15 5.92
C ARG A 36 4.52 1.20 6.12
N VAL A 37 3.93 0.11 6.64
CA VAL A 37 2.47 -0.03 6.86
C VAL A 37 1.79 1.14 7.59
N LYS A 38 2.51 1.85 8.47
CA LYS A 38 1.97 3.02 9.21
C LYS A 38 1.78 4.26 8.35
N ASN A 39 2.44 4.32 7.19
CA ASN A 39 2.37 5.46 6.27
C ASN A 39 1.39 5.20 5.12
N VAL A 40 0.90 3.98 4.96
CA VAL A 40 -0.10 3.62 3.95
C VAL A 40 -1.45 3.55 4.63
N ASN A 41 -2.23 4.62 4.52
CA ASN A 41 -3.51 4.75 5.24
C ASN A 41 -4.69 4.93 4.30
N THR A 42 -4.46 5.02 2.99
CA THR A 42 -5.47 5.13 1.94
C THR A 42 -5.05 4.31 0.72
N PHE A 43 -6.00 4.04 -0.17
CA PHE A 43 -5.71 3.38 -1.43
C PHE A 43 -4.78 4.22 -2.33
N ASP A 44 -4.92 5.54 -2.31
CA ASP A 44 -4.06 6.46 -3.06
C ASP A 44 -2.60 6.41 -2.57
N ASP A 45 -2.38 6.40 -1.25
CA ASP A 45 -1.04 6.21 -0.67
C ASP A 45 -0.41 4.90 -1.14
N LEU A 46 -1.20 3.81 -1.15
CA LEU A 46 -0.75 2.50 -1.58
C LEU A 46 -0.32 2.50 -3.06
N GLN A 47 -1.14 3.07 -3.93
CA GLN A 47 -0.83 3.19 -5.36
C GLN A 47 0.39 4.07 -5.62
N GLY A 48 0.49 5.20 -4.92
CA GLY A 48 1.63 6.12 -5.06
C GLY A 48 2.95 5.49 -4.62
N TYR A 49 2.94 4.77 -3.49
CA TYR A 49 4.13 4.03 -3.04
C TYR A 49 4.52 2.92 -4.01
N ALA A 50 3.55 2.14 -4.47
CA ALA A 50 3.79 1.08 -5.43
C ALA A 50 4.37 1.63 -6.75
N ASP A 51 3.80 2.70 -7.30
CA ASP A 51 4.29 3.33 -8.53
C ASP A 51 5.73 3.86 -8.38
N ASN A 52 6.06 4.49 -7.26
CA ASN A 52 7.42 4.97 -6.99
C ASN A 52 8.43 3.81 -6.88
N LEU A 53 8.06 2.70 -6.25
CA LEU A 53 8.91 1.51 -6.13
C LEU A 53 9.08 0.79 -7.48
N LEU A 54 8.01 0.69 -8.26
CA LEU A 54 8.03 0.08 -9.59
C LEU A 54 8.85 0.89 -10.60
N ARG A 55 8.85 2.23 -10.50
CA ARG A 55 9.68 3.10 -11.35
C ARG A 55 11.14 3.15 -10.94
N GLY A 56 11.43 2.92 -9.66
CA GLY A 56 12.79 2.96 -9.11
C GLY A 56 13.59 1.65 -9.25
N ASP A 57 12.95 0.56 -9.67
CA ASP A 57 13.56 -0.76 -9.89
C ASP A 57 14.05 -0.96 -11.35
N GLY A 58 14.37 0.14 -12.04
CA GLY A 58 14.83 0.16 -13.45
C GLY A 58 16.29 0.56 -13.59
#